data_AF-A0A2W6C5D1-F1
#
_entry.id   AF-A0A2W6C5D1-F1
#
_cell.length_a   1.000
_cell.length_b   1.000
_cell.length_c   1.000
_cell.angle_alpha   90.00
_cell.angle_beta   90.00
_cell.angle_gamma   90.00
#
_symmetry.space_group_name_H-M   'P 1'
#
loop_
_entity.id
_entity.type
_entity.pdbx_description
1 polymer ?
#
loop_
_entity_poly.entity_id
_entity_poly.type
_entity_poly.pdbx_seq_one_letter_code
_entity_poly.pdbx_strand_id
1 'polypeptide(L)'
;MTVRHINFNDIELQPDPLLFHGRGDLRDRLDSSLDALRTTIQNWDADHLLRTPEHDVADELVETYGVECPALLRDHIEALPTEEGYSSFRDGFGDQVRQRIAIRRFIVPFTGAADVFALQASTHTLTPPRATVQENKQGGGELRISLQALQGQVPSADQIRQAVHTELDKIVQHLEWSRSDIAAYQQRVRSAVEEVTARKQEILRERDLQAAIGFPVRRRDDAATYAVPVRRKTIATQSTSKPRAPFAPEPAIADHDFETVLRVLTASRNQLERTPSMTSTLTEEKIRDLLLVNLNAQFEGAAAGEVFNGAGKTDILIRENDRNIFIAECKIWKGPKTITDALDQLFSYLVWRDTKAALLLFIRRGQPTEVIAKSIAAIEAHTNHKRMLDRTIDDGRSDHVMHATADPAREIRLTFLPFVLPSA
;
A
#
# COMPACT_ATOMS: atom_id res chain seq x y z
N MET A 1 56.32 -1.49 39.15
CA MET A 1 54.87 -1.26 39.06
C MET A 1 54.59 -0.66 37.70
N THR A 2 54.39 -1.51 36.69
CA THR A 2 54.19 -1.06 35.32
C THR A 2 52.69 -0.94 35.10
N VAL A 3 52.18 0.30 35.19
CA VAL A 3 50.81 0.61 34.79
C VAL A 3 50.73 0.34 33.28
N ARG A 4 50.17 -0.81 32.90
CA ARG A 4 49.78 -1.05 31.51
C ARG A 4 48.64 -0.07 31.22
N HIS A 5 48.94 0.97 30.45
CA HIS A 5 47.92 1.69 29.69
C HIS A 5 47.27 0.68 28.76
N ILE A 6 46.12 0.15 29.17
CA ILE A 6 45.23 -0.54 28.27
C ILE A 6 44.41 0.57 27.61
N ASN A 7 44.75 0.89 26.36
CA ASN A 7 43.85 1.64 25.48
C ASN A 7 42.63 0.75 25.20
N PHE A 8 41.67 0.76 26.12
CA PHE A 8 40.30 0.41 25.78
C PHE A 8 39.72 1.61 25.05
N ASN A 9 39.09 1.40 23.90
CA ASN A 9 38.14 2.39 23.40
C ASN A 9 37.17 2.67 24.55
N ASP A 10 37.04 3.94 24.97
CA ASP A 10 36.26 4.34 26.16
C ASP A 10 34.74 4.04 26.03
N ILE A 11 34.30 3.44 24.92
CA ILE A 11 32.94 3.07 24.59
C ILE A 11 32.94 1.73 23.87
N GLU A 12 32.14 0.79 24.35
CA GLU A 12 31.88 -0.49 23.70
C GLU A 12 30.39 -0.68 23.43
N LEU A 13 30.04 -1.48 22.41
CA LEU A 13 28.67 -1.97 22.26
C LEU A 13 28.38 -2.99 23.37
N GLN A 14 27.18 -2.95 23.94
CA GLN A 14 26.70 -4.07 24.76
C GLN A 14 26.63 -5.36 23.94
N PRO A 15 26.60 -6.53 24.59
CA PRO A 15 26.42 -7.82 23.93
C PRO A 15 24.96 -8.02 23.44
N ASP A 16 24.41 -7.01 22.75
CA ASP A 16 23.14 -7.07 22.05
C ASP A 16 23.21 -8.14 20.92
N PRO A 17 22.06 -8.68 20.49
CA PRO A 17 22.02 -9.68 19.41
C PRO A 17 22.72 -9.19 18.13
N LEU A 18 23.39 -10.12 17.44
CA LEU A 18 23.90 -9.87 16.09
C LEU A 18 22.72 -9.76 15.12
N LEU A 19 22.69 -8.69 14.33
CA LEU A 19 21.82 -8.60 13.16
C LEU A 19 22.43 -9.37 11.98
N PHE A 20 21.58 -9.76 11.03
CA PHE A 20 21.97 -10.38 9.75
C PHE A 20 22.78 -11.69 9.87
N HIS A 21 22.68 -12.40 11.00
CA HIS A 21 23.47 -13.60 11.28
C HIS A 21 22.65 -14.72 11.97
N GLY A 22 21.36 -14.49 12.27
CA GLY A 22 20.64 -15.29 13.26
C GLY A 22 19.65 -16.32 12.72
N ARG A 23 19.00 -16.08 11.58
CA ARG A 23 17.87 -16.89 11.08
C ARG A 23 18.07 -17.50 9.70
N GLY A 24 19.31 -17.56 9.23
CA GLY A 24 19.68 -18.13 7.93
C GLY A 24 19.75 -17.09 6.81
N ASP A 25 19.83 -17.59 5.59
CA ASP A 25 20.10 -16.77 4.41
C ASP A 25 18.80 -16.15 3.86
N LEU A 26 18.87 -14.86 3.53
CA LEU A 26 17.80 -14.12 2.88
C LEU A 26 17.42 -14.78 1.55
N ARG A 27 18.41 -15.25 0.81
CA ARG A 27 18.20 -15.94 -0.48
C ARG A 27 17.31 -17.18 -0.33
N ASP A 28 17.59 -18.04 0.64
CA ASP A 28 16.82 -19.28 0.86
C ASP A 28 15.37 -18.97 1.23
N ARG A 29 15.16 -17.92 2.03
CA ARG A 29 13.82 -17.44 2.39
C ARG A 29 13.06 -16.93 1.15
N LEU A 30 13.73 -16.16 0.30
CA LEU A 30 13.15 -15.61 -0.93
C LEU A 30 12.87 -16.72 -1.96
N ASP A 31 13.77 -17.69 -2.11
CA ASP A 31 13.56 -18.84 -3.00
C ASP A 31 12.40 -19.73 -2.51
N SER A 32 12.32 -20.00 -1.21
CA SER A 32 11.17 -20.71 -0.61
C SER A 32 9.85 -19.97 -0.86
N SER A 33 9.88 -18.64 -0.85
CA SER A 33 8.72 -17.81 -1.16
C SER A 33 8.33 -17.89 -2.64
N LEU A 34 9.29 -18.02 -3.57
CA LEU A 34 9.01 -18.23 -4.99
C LEU A 34 8.41 -19.61 -5.25
N ASP A 35 8.88 -20.64 -4.57
CA ASP A 35 8.30 -21.99 -4.71
C ASP A 35 6.86 -22.04 -4.20
N ALA A 36 6.58 -21.33 -3.09
CA ALA A 36 5.22 -21.14 -2.60
C ALA A 36 4.34 -20.37 -3.61
N LEU A 37 4.86 -19.30 -4.21
CA LEU A 37 4.18 -18.54 -5.27
C LEU A 37 3.82 -19.44 -6.46
N ARG A 38 4.77 -20.24 -6.94
CA ARG A 38 4.55 -21.17 -8.06
C ARG A 38 3.51 -22.22 -7.74
N THR A 39 3.56 -22.76 -6.52
CA THR A 39 2.57 -23.71 -6.03
C THR A 39 1.17 -23.09 -5.98
N THR A 40 1.06 -21.83 -5.57
CA THR A 40 -0.21 -21.08 -5.59
C THR A 40 -0.74 -20.91 -7.01
N ILE A 41 0.11 -20.52 -7.97
CA ILE A 41 -0.29 -20.39 -9.39
C ILE A 41 -0.83 -21.72 -9.93
N GLN A 42 -0.17 -22.84 -9.63
CA GLN A 42 -0.59 -24.16 -10.11
C GLN A 42 -1.91 -24.64 -9.50
N ASN A 43 -2.13 -24.33 -8.22
CA ASN A 43 -3.33 -24.74 -7.47
C ASN A 43 -4.48 -23.73 -7.55
N TRP A 44 -4.30 -22.62 -8.26
CA TRP A 44 -5.34 -21.61 -8.38
C TRP A 44 -6.56 -22.16 -9.12
N ASP A 45 -7.74 -21.71 -8.73
CA ASP A 45 -8.97 -22.10 -9.41
C ASP A 45 -8.93 -21.69 -10.88
N ALA A 46 -9.21 -22.66 -11.76
CA ALA A 46 -9.08 -22.49 -13.20
C ALA A 46 -10.09 -21.48 -13.76
N ASP A 47 -11.31 -21.42 -13.22
CA ASP A 47 -12.32 -20.45 -13.66
C ASP A 47 -12.01 -19.03 -13.18
N HIS A 48 -11.48 -18.89 -11.96
CA HIS A 48 -10.97 -17.63 -11.43
C HIS A 48 -9.83 -17.10 -12.29
N LEU A 49 -8.80 -17.92 -12.53
CA LEU A 49 -7.62 -17.53 -13.29
C LEU A 49 -7.99 -17.05 -14.72
N LEU A 50 -8.95 -17.71 -15.37
CA LEU A 50 -9.42 -17.31 -16.70
C LEU A 50 -10.21 -16.00 -16.71
N ARG A 51 -10.89 -15.64 -15.62
CA ARG A 51 -11.72 -14.43 -15.52
C ARG A 51 -10.95 -13.20 -15.06
N THR A 52 -9.89 -13.39 -14.27
CA THR A 52 -9.08 -12.29 -13.74
C THR A 52 -8.06 -11.79 -14.78
N PRO A 53 -8.00 -10.49 -15.09
CA PRO A 53 -6.97 -9.92 -15.95
C PRO A 53 -5.54 -10.25 -15.47
N GLU A 54 -4.60 -10.43 -16.40
CA GLU A 54 -3.21 -10.80 -16.05
C GLU A 54 -2.49 -9.74 -15.20
N HIS A 55 -2.80 -8.46 -15.42
CA HIS A 55 -2.28 -7.36 -14.62
C HIS A 55 -2.77 -7.41 -13.17
N ASP A 56 -4.05 -7.75 -12.96
CA ASP A 56 -4.63 -7.83 -11.61
C ASP A 56 -4.02 -9.00 -10.83
N VAL A 57 -3.76 -10.11 -11.53
CA VAL A 57 -3.01 -11.25 -10.96
C VAL A 57 -1.58 -10.83 -10.61
N ALA A 58 -0.90 -10.06 -11.46
CA ALA A 58 0.44 -9.57 -11.20
C ALA A 58 0.50 -8.72 -9.93
N ASP A 59 -0.45 -7.80 -9.78
CA ASP A 59 -0.55 -6.92 -8.60
C ASP A 59 -0.82 -7.74 -7.33
N GLU A 60 -1.73 -8.73 -7.38
CA GLU A 60 -2.03 -9.61 -6.25
C GLU A 60 -0.80 -10.45 -5.82
N LEU A 61 -0.03 -10.94 -6.79
CA LEU A 61 1.20 -11.70 -6.52
C LEU A 61 2.28 -10.80 -5.90
N VAL A 62 2.44 -9.57 -6.39
CA VAL A 62 3.41 -8.60 -5.82
C VAL A 62 2.98 -8.14 -4.44
N GLU A 63 1.68 -7.96 -4.18
CA GLU A 63 1.17 -7.59 -2.86
C GLU A 63 1.33 -8.73 -1.84
N THR A 64 1.05 -9.96 -2.26
CA THR A 64 1.07 -11.14 -1.37
C THR A 64 2.48 -11.63 -1.07
N TYR A 65 3.36 -11.62 -2.09
CA TYR A 65 4.72 -12.16 -1.99
C TYR A 65 5.79 -11.05 -1.96
N GLY A 66 5.40 -9.78 -2.02
CA GLY A 66 6.32 -8.66 -1.90
C GLY A 66 7.02 -8.63 -0.54
N VAL A 67 8.30 -8.28 -0.55
CA VAL A 67 9.09 -8.04 0.66
C VAL A 67 9.55 -6.59 0.63
N GLU A 68 9.22 -5.83 1.68
CA GLU A 68 9.69 -4.46 1.87
C GLU A 68 10.95 -4.45 2.75
N CYS A 69 12.10 -4.12 2.15
CA CYS A 69 13.35 -4.01 2.89
C CYS A 69 13.30 -2.84 3.90
N PRO A 70 13.74 -3.04 5.15
CA PRO A 70 13.71 -1.97 6.15
C PRO A 70 14.41 -0.68 5.74
N ALA A 71 13.86 0.44 6.20
CA ALA A 71 14.44 1.77 6.07
C ALA A 71 14.51 2.45 7.43
N LEU A 72 15.70 2.92 7.83
CA LEU A 72 15.93 3.57 9.11
C LEU A 72 15.58 5.06 9.04
N LEU A 73 14.86 5.55 10.04
CA LEU A 73 14.50 6.96 10.20
C LEU A 73 15.55 7.65 11.08
N ARG A 74 16.73 7.92 10.51
CA ARG A 74 17.89 8.46 11.24
C ARG A 74 17.67 9.85 11.84
N ASP A 75 16.75 10.64 11.29
CA ASP A 75 16.42 11.97 11.82
C ASP A 75 15.53 11.92 13.08
N HIS A 76 15.02 10.74 13.42
CA HIS A 76 14.14 10.48 14.57
C HIS A 76 14.85 9.65 15.65
N ILE A 77 16.17 9.74 15.77
CA ILE A 77 16.92 9.03 16.81
C ILE A 77 16.62 9.65 18.17
N GLU A 78 16.24 8.80 19.13
CA GLU A 78 15.96 9.21 20.51
C GLU A 78 16.94 8.54 21.48
N ALA A 79 17.48 9.31 22.42
CA ALA A 79 18.31 8.77 23.49
C ALA A 79 17.45 8.51 24.73
N LEU A 80 17.54 7.29 25.27
CA LEU A 80 16.92 6.96 26.56
C LEU A 80 17.79 7.43 27.73
N PRO A 81 17.20 7.61 28.93
CA PRO A 81 17.96 7.91 30.13
C PRO A 81 19.09 6.90 30.36
N THR A 82 20.26 7.40 30.76
CA THR A 82 21.41 6.55 31.10
C THR A 82 21.04 5.64 32.27
N GLU A 83 21.31 4.35 32.12
CA GLU A 83 21.15 3.35 33.16
C GLU A 83 22.50 2.96 33.76
N GLU A 84 22.53 2.60 35.03
CA GLU A 84 23.72 2.02 35.66
C GLU A 84 23.58 0.49 35.70
N GLY A 85 24.66 -0.20 35.37
CA GLY A 85 24.73 -1.65 35.36
C GLY A 85 26.06 -2.15 35.92
N TYR A 86 26.26 -3.45 35.78
CA TYR A 86 27.53 -4.09 36.09
C TYR A 86 27.96 -5.00 34.95
N SER A 87 29.23 -4.93 34.57
CA SER A 87 29.87 -5.91 33.70
C SER A 87 30.77 -6.81 34.53
N SER A 88 30.82 -8.10 34.20
CA SER A 88 31.75 -9.04 34.81
C SER A 88 32.70 -9.59 33.76
N PHE A 89 34.00 -9.51 34.04
CA PHE A 89 35.04 -10.08 33.20
C PHE A 89 36.04 -10.86 34.06
N ARG A 90 36.82 -11.74 33.44
CA ARG A 90 37.95 -12.38 34.11
C ARG A 90 39.18 -11.52 33.96
N ASP A 91 39.86 -11.24 35.06
CA ASP A 91 41.11 -10.51 35.02
C ASP A 91 42.28 -11.42 34.55
N GLY A 92 43.49 -10.85 34.51
CA GLY A 92 44.70 -11.58 34.11
C GLY A 92 45.11 -12.73 35.04
N PHE A 93 44.47 -12.86 36.21
CA PHE A 93 44.67 -13.93 37.19
C PHE A 93 43.55 -14.97 37.15
N GLY A 94 42.53 -14.75 36.31
CA GLY A 94 41.39 -15.66 36.16
C GLY A 94 40.25 -15.39 37.15
N ASP A 95 40.39 -14.39 38.01
CA ASP A 95 39.37 -14.01 38.97
C ASP A 95 38.25 -13.24 38.28
N GLN A 96 37.00 -13.51 38.69
CA GLN A 96 35.84 -12.80 38.15
C GLN A 96 35.69 -11.45 38.84
N VAL A 97 35.99 -10.38 38.11
CA VAL A 97 35.88 -9.00 38.58
C VAL A 97 34.58 -8.40 38.07
N ARG A 98 33.84 -7.75 38.97
CA ARG A 98 32.60 -7.04 38.66
C ARG A 98 32.84 -5.53 38.73
N GLN A 99 32.59 -4.82 37.63
CA GLN A 99 32.75 -3.37 37.55
C GLN A 99 31.42 -2.69 37.21
N ARG A 100 31.21 -1.49 37.77
CA ARG A 100 30.05 -0.66 37.45
C ARG A 100 30.23 -0.03 36.07
N ILE A 101 29.17 -0.05 35.28
CA ILE A 101 29.13 0.50 33.93
C ILE A 101 27.94 1.46 33.78
N ALA A 102 28.08 2.44 32.89
CA ALA A 102 26.97 3.26 32.42
C ALA A 102 26.50 2.74 31.05
N ILE A 103 25.21 2.44 30.92
CA ILE A 103 24.57 1.94 29.72
C ILE A 103 23.74 3.07 29.11
N ARG A 104 23.98 3.38 27.83
CA ARG A 104 23.27 4.39 27.06
C ARG A 104 22.57 3.71 25.90
N ARG A 105 21.24 3.88 25.79
CA ARG A 105 20.44 3.26 24.73
C ARG A 105 19.90 4.32 23.78
N PHE A 106 19.99 4.03 22.49
CA PHE A 106 19.48 4.86 21.41
C PHE A 106 18.42 4.08 20.64
N ILE A 107 17.26 4.71 20.47
CA ILE A 107 16.14 4.18 19.70
C ILE A 107 16.20 4.79 18.30
N VAL A 108 16.14 3.95 17.28
CA VAL A 108 16.09 4.34 15.88
C VAL A 108 14.86 3.71 15.22
N PRO A 109 13.80 4.49 14.93
CA PRO A 109 12.63 3.97 14.26
C PRO A 109 12.95 3.48 12.84
N PHE A 110 12.20 2.48 12.37
CA PHE A 110 12.30 1.97 11.00
C PHE A 110 10.93 1.59 10.42
N THR A 111 10.83 1.63 9.09
CA THR A 111 9.70 1.09 8.32
C THR A 111 10.12 -0.19 7.59
N GLY A 112 9.17 -0.99 7.10
CA GLY A 112 9.43 -2.23 6.38
C GLY A 112 9.48 -3.48 7.27
N ALA A 113 9.85 -4.62 6.68
CA ALA A 113 9.75 -5.93 7.30
C ALA A 113 10.89 -6.24 8.27
N ALA A 114 10.59 -6.35 9.57
CA ALA A 114 11.58 -6.50 10.63
C ALA A 114 12.37 -7.83 10.56
N ASP A 115 11.82 -8.85 9.91
CA ASP A 115 12.45 -10.16 9.75
C ASP A 115 13.74 -10.09 8.92
N VAL A 116 13.86 -9.11 8.01
CA VAL A 116 15.07 -8.87 7.21
C VAL A 116 16.30 -8.62 8.08
N PHE A 117 16.15 -7.98 9.25
CA PHE A 117 17.25 -7.77 10.19
C PHE A 117 17.81 -9.07 10.79
N ALA A 118 17.08 -10.18 10.70
CA ALA A 118 17.52 -11.48 11.18
C ALA A 118 18.14 -12.36 10.08
N LEU A 119 18.01 -11.97 8.81
CA LEU A 119 18.42 -12.74 7.64
C LEU A 119 19.73 -12.19 7.06
N GLN A 120 20.59 -13.09 6.60
CA GLN A 120 21.87 -12.74 6.00
C GLN A 120 21.73 -12.52 4.49
N ALA A 121 22.16 -11.37 3.98
CA ALA A 121 22.20 -11.13 2.53
C ALA A 121 23.30 -11.96 1.84
N SER A 122 23.19 -12.09 0.52
CA SER A 122 24.16 -12.79 -0.32
C SER A 122 25.58 -12.19 -0.21
N THR A 123 25.64 -10.88 0.03
CA THR A 123 26.86 -10.14 0.35
C THR A 123 26.81 -9.76 1.83
N HIS A 124 27.90 -10.02 2.56
CA HIS A 124 27.98 -9.74 3.99
C HIS A 124 29.42 -9.50 4.45
N THR A 125 29.56 -9.04 5.69
CA THR A 125 30.84 -8.89 6.38
C THR A 125 30.98 -9.88 7.53
N LEU A 126 32.21 -10.25 7.89
CA LEU A 126 32.52 -11.08 9.06
C LEU A 126 32.27 -10.38 10.41
N THR A 127 31.95 -9.09 10.40
CA THR A 127 31.65 -8.30 11.60
C THR A 127 30.24 -7.72 11.52
N PRO A 128 29.20 -8.57 11.71
CA PRO A 128 27.81 -8.11 11.66
C PRO A 128 27.51 -7.07 12.76
N PRO A 129 26.64 -6.09 12.47
CA PRO A 129 26.26 -5.09 13.45
C PRO A 129 25.39 -5.66 14.57
N ARG A 130 25.29 -4.93 15.68
CA ARG A 130 24.53 -5.29 16.88
C ARG A 130 23.43 -4.29 17.17
N ALA A 131 22.21 -4.79 17.32
CA ALA A 131 21.10 -4.04 17.86
C ALA A 131 19.99 -5.01 18.31
N THR A 132 19.12 -4.54 19.20
CA THR A 132 17.86 -5.22 19.48
C THR A 132 16.77 -4.66 18.58
N VAL A 133 16.03 -5.54 17.91
CA VAL A 133 14.87 -5.17 17.07
C VAL A 133 13.59 -5.33 17.88
N GLN A 134 12.74 -4.31 17.90
CA GLN A 134 11.37 -4.40 18.42
C GLN A 134 10.38 -4.05 17.31
N GLU A 135 9.61 -5.03 16.88
CA GLU A 135 8.56 -4.86 15.88
C GLU A 135 7.33 -4.22 16.52
N ASN A 136 6.68 -3.30 15.79
CA ASN A 136 5.42 -2.72 16.20
C ASN A 136 4.24 -3.53 15.61
N LYS A 137 3.02 -3.38 16.14
CA LYS A 137 1.84 -4.10 15.63
C LYS A 137 1.28 -3.53 14.31
N GLN A 138 1.85 -2.46 13.78
CA GLN A 138 1.29 -1.64 12.70
C GLN A 138 2.17 -1.62 11.43
N GLY A 139 3.26 -2.39 11.40
CA GLY A 139 4.29 -2.36 10.35
C GLY A 139 5.48 -1.46 10.74
N GLY A 140 6.70 -2.00 10.62
CA GLY A 140 7.94 -1.36 11.07
C GLY A 140 8.28 -1.62 12.54
N GLY A 141 9.09 -0.74 13.15
CA GLY A 141 9.51 -0.93 14.53
C GLY A 141 10.61 0.02 14.99
N GLU A 142 11.31 -0.38 16.04
CA GLU A 142 12.42 0.33 16.66
C GLU A 142 13.66 -0.55 16.73
N LEU A 143 14.80 -0.02 16.30
CA LEU A 143 16.12 -0.56 16.61
C LEU A 143 16.65 0.08 17.88
N ARG A 144 17.24 -0.73 18.76
CA ARG A 144 17.89 -0.27 19.99
C ARG A 144 19.37 -0.59 19.94
N ILE A 145 20.19 0.46 19.92
CA ILE A 145 21.64 0.38 20.00
C ILE A 145 22.06 0.73 21.42
N SER A 146 22.77 -0.18 22.07
CA SER A 146 23.22 0.01 23.45
C SER A 146 24.73 0.15 23.52
N LEU A 147 25.20 1.26 24.09
CA LEU A 147 26.61 1.55 24.35
C LEU A 147 26.89 1.46 25.86
N GLN A 148 28.03 0.88 26.22
CA GLN A 148 28.53 0.79 27.60
C GLN A 148 29.90 1.46 27.73
N ALA A 149 30.13 2.06 28.91
CA ALA A 149 31.44 2.57 29.32
C ALA A 149 31.63 2.31 30.82
N LEU A 150 32.89 2.16 31.27
CA LEU A 150 33.20 2.00 32.69
C LEU A 150 32.80 3.25 33.48
N GLN A 151 32.28 3.06 34.69
CA GLN A 151 31.88 4.18 35.54
C GLN A 151 33.12 5.02 35.92
N GLY A 152 33.08 6.33 35.63
CA GLY A 152 34.21 7.26 35.81
C GLY A 152 34.96 7.62 34.52
N GLN A 153 34.83 6.80 33.47
CA GLN A 153 35.16 7.19 32.10
C GLN A 153 33.90 7.78 31.46
N VAL A 154 33.88 9.09 31.27
CA VAL A 154 32.76 9.79 30.61
C VAL A 154 33.23 10.15 29.21
N PRO A 155 32.80 9.41 28.17
CA PRO A 155 33.14 9.75 26.81
C PRO A 155 32.52 11.09 26.42
N SER A 156 33.15 11.80 25.48
CA SER A 156 32.58 13.03 24.94
C SER A 156 31.30 12.73 24.15
N ALA A 157 30.44 13.74 24.02
CA ALA A 157 29.23 13.62 23.20
C ALA A 157 29.55 13.27 21.73
N ASP A 158 30.68 13.74 21.20
CA ASP A 158 31.14 13.41 19.85
C ASP A 158 31.54 11.94 19.71
N GLN A 159 32.26 11.39 20.69
CA GLN A 159 32.63 9.98 20.69
C GLN A 159 31.39 9.07 20.71
N ILE A 160 30.38 9.44 21.51
CA ILE A 160 29.10 8.71 21.58
C ILE A 160 28.36 8.79 20.23
N ARG A 161 28.20 10.00 19.67
CA ARG A 161 27.56 10.20 18.37
C ARG A 161 28.26 9.39 17.27
N GLN A 162 29.59 9.46 17.22
CA GLN A 162 30.38 8.75 16.24
C GLN A 162 30.21 7.23 16.37
N ALA A 163 30.19 6.70 17.60
CA ALA A 163 29.96 5.27 17.83
C ALA A 163 28.58 4.82 17.34
N VAL A 164 27.51 5.59 17.64
CA VAL A 164 26.16 5.29 17.16
C VAL A 164 26.08 5.35 15.63
N HIS A 165 26.61 6.40 15.01
CA HIS A 165 26.59 6.54 13.55
C HIS A 165 27.39 5.44 12.85
N THR A 166 28.57 5.09 13.37
CA THR A 166 29.39 4.00 12.84
C THR A 166 28.62 2.68 12.84
N GLU A 167 27.85 2.40 13.89
CA GLU A 167 27.05 1.18 13.97
C GLU A 167 25.85 1.24 13.01
N LEU A 168 25.18 2.40 12.92
CA LEU A 168 24.08 2.60 11.96
C LEU A 168 24.55 2.50 10.50
N ASP A 169 25.76 2.93 10.18
CA ASP A 169 26.34 2.83 8.84
C ASP A 169 26.56 1.38 8.43
N LYS A 170 27.03 0.53 9.36
CA LYS A 170 27.07 -0.92 9.12
C LYS A 170 25.68 -1.49 8.89
N ILE A 171 24.69 -1.12 9.70
CA ILE A 171 23.31 -1.62 9.53
C ILE A 171 22.76 -1.21 8.16
N VAL A 172 22.94 0.04 7.75
CA VAL A 172 22.49 0.52 6.44
C VAL A 172 23.22 -0.20 5.31
N GLN A 173 24.52 -0.43 5.43
CA GLN A 173 25.28 -1.20 4.42
C GLN A 173 24.72 -2.62 4.24
N HIS A 174 24.42 -3.32 5.34
CA HIS A 174 23.79 -4.64 5.27
C HIS A 174 22.38 -4.57 4.65
N LEU A 175 21.59 -3.54 4.99
CA LEU A 175 20.27 -3.32 4.38
C LEU A 175 20.37 -3.00 2.88
N GLU A 176 21.42 -2.34 2.40
CA GLU A 176 21.65 -2.09 0.98
C GLU A 176 21.92 -3.39 0.21
N TRP A 177 22.70 -4.31 0.79
CA TRP A 177 22.87 -5.65 0.24
C TRP A 177 21.55 -6.43 0.23
N SER A 178 20.82 -6.44 1.35
CA SER A 178 19.49 -7.07 1.41
C SER A 178 18.52 -6.46 0.39
N ARG A 179 18.53 -5.14 0.21
CA ARG A 179 17.68 -4.45 -0.76
C ARG A 179 18.00 -4.85 -2.20
N SER A 180 19.28 -5.11 -2.49
CA SER A 180 19.72 -5.57 -3.82
C SER A 180 19.22 -6.99 -4.11
N ASP A 181 19.32 -7.89 -3.13
CA ASP A 181 18.78 -9.26 -3.22
C ASP A 181 17.24 -9.25 -3.37
N ILE A 182 16.56 -8.42 -2.56
CA ILE A 182 15.10 -8.25 -2.61
C ILE A 182 14.66 -7.66 -3.96
N ALA A 183 15.39 -6.70 -4.52
CA ALA A 183 15.07 -6.14 -5.83
C ALA A 183 15.18 -7.20 -6.95
N ALA A 184 16.21 -8.04 -6.92
CA ALA A 184 16.35 -9.16 -7.85
C ALA A 184 15.21 -10.19 -7.69
N TYR A 185 14.82 -10.48 -6.45
CA TYR A 185 13.65 -11.31 -6.15
C TYR A 185 12.35 -10.70 -6.69
N GLN A 186 12.12 -9.41 -6.48
CA GLN A 186 10.91 -8.72 -6.96
C GLN A 186 10.81 -8.76 -8.48
N GLN A 187 11.93 -8.69 -9.21
CA GLN A 187 11.94 -8.91 -10.66
C GLN A 187 11.48 -10.33 -11.02
N ARG A 188 11.92 -11.36 -10.26
CA ARG A 188 11.48 -12.75 -10.46
C ARG A 188 9.98 -12.94 -10.16
N VAL A 189 9.47 -12.29 -9.11
CA VAL A 189 8.02 -12.27 -8.82
C VAL A 189 7.23 -11.65 -9.97
N ARG A 190 7.70 -10.52 -10.53
CA ARG A 190 7.07 -9.89 -11.68
C ARG A 190 7.12 -10.76 -12.94
N SER A 191 8.21 -11.50 -13.16
CA SER A 191 8.27 -12.45 -14.29
C SER A 191 7.35 -13.66 -14.12
N ALA A 192 6.90 -13.97 -12.90
CA ALA A 192 5.96 -15.09 -12.68
C ALA A 192 4.59 -14.87 -13.33
N VAL A 193 4.28 -13.65 -13.78
CA VAL A 193 3.11 -13.36 -14.62
C VAL A 193 3.15 -14.15 -15.94
N GLU A 194 4.33 -14.39 -16.49
CA GLU A 194 4.47 -15.23 -17.68
C GLU A 194 4.06 -16.69 -17.39
N GLU A 195 4.36 -17.19 -16.19
CA GLU A 195 3.91 -18.51 -15.72
C GLU A 195 2.38 -18.57 -15.61
N VAL A 196 1.73 -17.47 -15.19
CA VAL A 196 0.26 -17.33 -15.16
C VAL A 196 -0.32 -17.41 -16.58
N THR A 197 0.23 -16.65 -17.53
CA THR A 197 -0.23 -16.68 -18.93
C THR A 197 -0.10 -18.08 -19.53
N ALA A 198 1.02 -18.75 -19.30
CA ALA A 198 1.23 -20.13 -19.74
C ALA A 198 0.18 -21.08 -19.15
N ARG A 199 -0.11 -20.95 -17.84
CA ARG A 199 -1.12 -21.75 -17.16
C ARG A 199 -2.54 -21.52 -17.71
N LYS A 200 -2.92 -20.26 -17.99
CA LYS A 200 -4.21 -19.95 -18.63
C LYS A 200 -4.36 -20.64 -19.98
N GLN A 201 -3.32 -20.62 -20.81
CA GLN A 201 -3.34 -21.28 -22.11
C GLN A 201 -3.47 -22.80 -21.99
N GLU A 202 -2.79 -23.41 -21.02
CA GLU A 202 -2.92 -24.84 -20.74
C GLU A 202 -4.35 -25.22 -20.37
N ILE A 203 -4.98 -24.48 -19.44
CA ILE A 203 -6.38 -24.69 -19.04
C ILE A 203 -7.33 -24.57 -20.24
N LEU A 204 -7.13 -23.59 -21.12
CA LEU A 204 -7.94 -23.43 -22.33
C LEU A 204 -7.79 -24.62 -23.28
N ARG A 205 -6.55 -25.08 -23.53
CA ARG A 205 -6.29 -26.26 -24.38
C ARG A 205 -6.94 -27.52 -23.83
N GLU A 206 -6.89 -27.74 -22.51
CA GLU A 206 -7.54 -28.89 -21.88
C GLU A 206 -9.07 -28.82 -22.02
N ARG A 207 -9.67 -27.63 -21.89
CA ARG A 207 -11.12 -27.42 -22.09
C ARG A 207 -11.53 -27.65 -23.55
N ASP A 208 -10.74 -27.18 -24.50
CA ASP A 208 -10.99 -27.39 -25.93
C ASP A 208 -10.91 -28.87 -26.29
N LEU A 209 -9.91 -29.59 -25.75
CA LEU A 209 -9.79 -31.03 -25.89
C LEU A 209 -10.99 -31.75 -25.26
N GLN A 210 -11.40 -31.35 -24.06
CA GLN A 210 -12.56 -31.92 -23.37
C GLN A 210 -13.87 -31.71 -24.15
N ALA A 211 -14.04 -30.55 -24.80
CA ALA A 211 -15.16 -30.29 -25.69
C ALA A 211 -15.10 -31.14 -26.98
N ALA A 212 -13.91 -31.33 -27.53
CA ALA A 212 -13.68 -32.15 -28.73
C ALA A 212 -13.91 -33.66 -28.50
N ILE A 213 -13.74 -34.14 -27.26
CA ILE A 213 -13.96 -35.54 -26.87
C ILE A 213 -15.44 -35.96 -26.97
N GLY A 214 -16.39 -35.02 -26.96
CA GLY A 214 -17.80 -35.27 -27.30
C GLY A 214 -18.63 -36.05 -26.28
N PHE A 215 -18.09 -36.37 -25.10
CA PHE A 215 -18.82 -36.99 -24.00
C PHE A 215 -19.28 -35.94 -22.96
N PRO A 216 -20.50 -36.05 -22.42
CA PRO A 216 -20.99 -35.13 -21.40
C PRO A 216 -20.14 -35.21 -20.13
N VAL A 217 -19.60 -34.08 -19.71
CA VAL A 217 -18.78 -33.95 -18.51
C VAL A 217 -19.66 -33.97 -17.28
N ARG A 218 -19.49 -35.00 -16.45
CA ARG A 218 -20.12 -35.04 -15.13
C ARG A 218 -19.41 -34.03 -14.22
N ARG A 219 -20.09 -32.93 -13.88
CA ARG A 219 -19.62 -32.00 -12.86
C ARG A 219 -19.63 -32.72 -11.51
N ARG A 220 -18.57 -32.56 -10.73
CA ARG A 220 -18.50 -33.06 -9.35
C ARG A 220 -19.48 -32.25 -8.49
N ASP A 221 -20.32 -32.92 -7.71
CA ASP A 221 -21.30 -32.27 -6.80
C ASP A 221 -20.59 -31.47 -5.70
N ASP A 222 -19.34 -31.81 -5.41
CA ASP A 222 -18.39 -31.15 -4.51
C ASP A 222 -17.71 -29.90 -5.13
N ALA A 223 -17.89 -29.61 -6.42
CA ALA A 223 -17.45 -28.35 -7.04
C ALA A 223 -18.24 -27.14 -6.52
N ALA A 224 -19.39 -27.36 -5.88
CA ALA A 224 -20.18 -26.30 -5.23
C ALA A 224 -19.67 -25.97 -3.81
N THR A 225 -18.74 -26.74 -3.24
CA THR A 225 -18.28 -26.59 -1.85
C THR A 225 -16.87 -26.00 -1.72
N TYR A 226 -16.20 -25.72 -2.85
CA TYR A 226 -15.01 -24.87 -2.93
C TYR A 226 -15.27 -23.62 -3.80
N ALA A 227 -16.51 -23.12 -3.78
CA ALA A 227 -16.69 -21.69 -3.87
C ALA A 227 -16.05 -21.08 -2.60
N VAL A 228 -14.72 -20.92 -2.62
CA VAL A 228 -14.12 -19.81 -1.87
C VAL A 228 -14.92 -18.61 -2.37
N PRO A 229 -15.67 -17.91 -1.51
CA PRO A 229 -16.44 -16.78 -1.95
C PRO A 229 -15.45 -15.89 -2.69
N VAL A 230 -15.79 -15.50 -3.92
CA VAL A 230 -15.18 -14.31 -4.54
C VAL A 230 -15.50 -13.21 -3.55
N ARG A 231 -14.62 -13.00 -2.57
CA ARG A 231 -14.76 -11.93 -1.60
C ARG A 231 -14.47 -10.70 -2.42
N ARG A 232 -15.52 -10.15 -3.02
CA ARG A 232 -15.41 -8.81 -3.58
C ARG A 232 -14.95 -7.92 -2.45
N LYS A 233 -14.15 -6.90 -2.77
CA LYS A 233 -13.53 -6.06 -1.75
C LYS A 233 -14.64 -5.46 -0.89
N THR A 234 -14.64 -5.82 0.39
CA THR A 234 -15.60 -5.30 1.35
C THR A 234 -15.15 -3.89 1.69
N ILE A 235 -15.99 -2.88 1.42
CA ILE A 235 -15.68 -1.51 1.81
C ILE A 235 -15.69 -1.45 3.34
N ALA A 236 -14.54 -1.18 3.95
CA ALA A 236 -14.39 -1.05 5.38
C ALA A 236 -14.74 0.39 5.76
N THR A 237 -15.86 0.56 6.44
CA THR A 237 -16.29 1.85 6.95
C THR A 237 -15.60 2.08 8.29
N GLN A 238 -14.92 3.21 8.42
CA GLN A 238 -14.12 3.46 9.62
C GLN A 238 -15.04 3.79 10.81
N SER A 239 -15.36 2.79 11.62
CA SER A 239 -15.83 3.01 12.99
C SER A 239 -14.66 2.81 13.93
N THR A 240 -13.99 3.90 14.31
CA THR A 240 -12.98 3.87 15.36
C THR A 240 -13.67 3.70 16.70
N SER A 241 -13.65 2.49 17.27
CA SER A 241 -14.16 2.24 18.62
C SER A 241 -13.04 2.18 19.66
N LYS A 242 -13.09 3.09 20.63
CA LYS A 242 -13.21 2.80 22.08
C LYS A 242 -13.67 4.05 22.86
N PRO A 243 -14.30 3.88 24.04
CA PRO A 243 -15.45 4.70 24.43
C PRO A 243 -15.11 5.92 25.31
N ARG A 244 -15.62 7.07 24.90
CA ARG A 244 -16.05 8.17 25.79
C ARG A 244 -17.20 8.89 25.08
N ALA A 245 -18.41 8.80 25.62
CA ALA A 245 -19.67 9.26 24.99
C ALA A 245 -19.74 10.79 24.75
N PRO A 246 -20.69 11.33 23.95
CA PRO A 246 -21.51 10.76 22.87
C PRO A 246 -21.18 11.48 21.54
N PHE A 247 -20.24 10.97 20.77
CA PHE A 247 -20.10 11.35 19.36
C PHE A 247 -19.72 10.08 18.61
N ALA A 248 -20.73 9.42 18.04
CA ALA A 248 -20.47 8.30 17.14
C ALA A 248 -19.87 8.91 15.86
N PRO A 249 -18.62 8.58 15.49
CA PRO A 249 -18.08 8.99 14.20
C PRO A 249 -18.99 8.45 13.10
N GLU A 250 -19.34 9.34 12.18
CA GLU A 250 -20.28 9.04 11.11
C GLU A 250 -19.62 8.20 10.01
N PRO A 251 -20.41 7.39 9.29
CA PRO A 251 -19.88 6.54 8.24
C PRO A 251 -19.17 7.35 7.15
N ALA A 252 -17.93 6.97 6.85
CA ALA A 252 -17.13 7.50 5.76
C ALA A 252 -16.35 6.36 5.09
N ILE A 253 -16.14 6.47 3.78
CA ILE A 253 -15.31 5.52 3.04
C ILE A 253 -13.83 5.71 3.43
N ALA A 254 -13.10 4.63 3.70
CA ALA A 254 -11.67 4.68 3.98
C ALA A 254 -10.86 5.23 2.78
N ASP A 255 -9.69 5.83 3.02
CA ASP A 255 -8.81 6.34 1.95
C ASP A 255 -8.37 5.25 0.99
N HIS A 256 -7.98 4.10 1.53
CA HIS A 256 -7.61 2.92 0.76
C HIS A 256 -8.74 2.46 -0.18
N ASP A 257 -9.97 2.38 0.34
CA ASP A 257 -11.11 1.90 -0.44
C ASP A 257 -11.50 2.91 -1.52
N PHE A 258 -11.47 4.20 -1.21
CA PHE A 258 -11.68 5.25 -2.22
C PHE A 258 -10.65 5.20 -3.35
N GLU A 259 -9.37 5.07 -3.04
CA GLU A 259 -8.35 4.91 -4.09
C GLU A 259 -8.57 3.61 -4.88
N THR A 260 -9.11 2.57 -4.26
CA THR A 260 -9.48 1.32 -4.96
C THR A 260 -10.66 1.54 -5.92
N VAL A 261 -11.68 2.30 -5.51
CA VAL A 261 -12.78 2.71 -6.39
C VAL A 261 -12.25 3.50 -7.59
N LEU A 262 -11.36 4.47 -7.35
CA LEU A 262 -10.75 5.24 -8.42
C LEU A 262 -9.93 4.37 -9.38
N ARG A 263 -9.19 3.36 -8.88
CA ARG A 263 -8.47 2.41 -9.75
C ARG A 263 -9.42 1.63 -10.66
N VAL A 264 -10.56 1.15 -10.16
CA VAL A 264 -11.57 0.45 -10.97
C VAL A 264 -12.18 1.37 -12.03
N LEU A 265 -12.44 2.63 -11.68
CA LEU A 265 -12.93 3.63 -12.63
C LEU A 265 -11.89 3.96 -13.71
N THR A 266 -10.61 4.08 -13.35
CA THR A 266 -9.51 4.28 -14.30
C THR A 266 -9.32 3.08 -15.22
N ALA A 267 -9.42 1.85 -14.71
CA ALA A 267 -9.38 0.65 -15.55
C ALA A 267 -10.55 0.61 -16.53
N SER A 268 -11.76 0.93 -16.05
CA SER A 268 -12.96 1.02 -16.89
C SER A 268 -12.83 2.11 -17.97
N ARG A 269 -12.24 3.27 -17.63
CA ARG A 269 -11.88 4.32 -18.60
C ARG A 269 -11.06 3.72 -19.73
N ASN A 270 -9.91 3.13 -19.41
CA ASN A 270 -8.97 2.62 -20.40
C ASN A 270 -9.64 1.61 -21.36
N GLN A 271 -10.56 0.78 -20.87
CA GLN A 271 -11.33 -0.15 -21.70
C GLN A 271 -12.31 0.57 -22.65
N LEU A 272 -13.00 1.59 -22.15
CA LEU A 272 -13.96 2.38 -22.92
C LEU A 272 -13.28 3.24 -24.01
N GLU A 273 -12.11 3.81 -23.71
CA GLU A 273 -11.31 4.58 -24.68
C GLU A 273 -10.79 3.71 -25.83
N ARG A 274 -10.47 2.44 -25.54
CA ARG A 274 -10.01 1.45 -26.54
C ARG A 274 -11.14 0.83 -27.36
N THR A 275 -12.40 1.16 -27.09
CA THR A 275 -13.56 0.59 -27.80
C THR A 275 -14.50 1.67 -28.40
N PRO A 276 -14.03 2.52 -29.33
CA PRO A 276 -14.81 3.66 -29.86
C PRO A 276 -16.11 3.24 -30.57
N SER A 277 -16.09 2.07 -31.22
CA SER A 277 -17.25 1.49 -31.90
C SER A 277 -18.41 1.18 -30.95
N MET A 278 -18.11 0.88 -29.68
CA MET A 278 -19.13 0.63 -28.65
C MET A 278 -19.54 1.92 -27.94
N THR A 279 -18.60 2.85 -27.71
CA THR A 279 -18.80 3.99 -26.79
C THR A 279 -19.31 5.26 -27.46
N SER A 280 -19.13 5.41 -28.77
CA SER A 280 -19.53 6.61 -29.53
C SER A 280 -21.03 6.93 -29.48
N THR A 281 -21.88 5.91 -29.37
CA THR A 281 -23.36 6.03 -29.39
C THR A 281 -24.01 6.00 -28.01
N LEU A 282 -23.26 5.65 -26.95
CA LEU A 282 -23.83 5.54 -25.60
C LEU A 282 -24.28 6.91 -25.09
N THR A 283 -25.23 6.95 -24.16
CA THR A 283 -25.56 8.18 -23.41
C THR A 283 -24.74 8.23 -22.11
N GLU A 284 -24.77 9.36 -21.40
CA GLU A 284 -24.19 9.47 -20.04
C GLU A 284 -24.71 8.36 -19.12
N GLU A 285 -26.03 8.11 -19.15
CA GLU A 285 -26.69 7.09 -18.35
C GLU A 285 -26.19 5.69 -18.69
N LYS A 286 -25.96 5.39 -19.98
CA LYS A 286 -25.45 4.08 -20.41
C LYS A 286 -24.00 3.85 -20.04
N ILE A 287 -23.16 4.88 -20.10
CA ILE A 287 -21.78 4.78 -19.62
C ILE A 287 -21.77 4.58 -18.09
N ARG A 288 -22.61 5.33 -17.36
CA ARG A 288 -22.81 5.13 -15.91
C ARG A 288 -23.21 3.70 -15.59
N ASP A 289 -24.19 3.13 -16.30
CA ASP A 289 -24.65 1.76 -16.07
C ASP A 289 -23.51 0.74 -16.25
N LEU A 290 -22.64 0.93 -17.26
CA LEU A 290 -21.45 0.10 -17.46
C LEU A 290 -20.45 0.24 -16.31
N LEU A 291 -20.20 1.47 -15.85
CA LEU A 291 -19.33 1.72 -14.71
C LEU A 291 -19.89 1.09 -13.43
N LEU A 292 -21.20 1.14 -13.21
CA LEU A 292 -21.87 0.49 -12.08
C LEU A 292 -21.69 -1.03 -12.12
N VAL A 293 -21.84 -1.66 -13.30
CA VAL A 293 -21.61 -3.11 -13.46
C VAL A 293 -20.17 -3.46 -13.10
N ASN A 294 -19.18 -2.70 -13.59
CA ASN A 294 -17.77 -2.95 -13.30
C ASN A 294 -17.44 -2.74 -11.81
N LEU A 295 -18.01 -1.72 -11.18
CA LEU A 295 -17.84 -1.45 -9.76
C LEU A 295 -18.50 -2.56 -8.91
N ASN A 296 -19.76 -2.90 -9.15
CA ASN A 296 -20.46 -3.95 -8.39
C ASN A 296 -19.91 -5.36 -8.64
N ALA A 297 -19.18 -5.58 -9.75
CA ALA A 297 -18.42 -6.81 -9.95
C ALA A 297 -17.24 -6.94 -8.97
N GLN A 298 -16.65 -5.82 -8.55
CA GLN A 298 -15.44 -5.79 -7.71
C GLN A 298 -15.65 -5.47 -6.23
N PHE A 299 -16.83 -4.95 -5.87
CA PHE A 299 -17.17 -4.60 -4.49
C PHE A 299 -18.43 -5.33 -4.02
N GLU A 300 -18.47 -5.71 -2.73
CA GLU A 300 -19.61 -6.38 -2.08
C GLU A 300 -19.95 -5.67 -0.77
N GLY A 301 -21.25 -5.43 -0.55
CA GLY A 301 -21.72 -4.72 0.63
C GLY A 301 -21.69 -5.62 1.86
N ALA A 302 -21.81 -5.03 3.05
CA ALA A 302 -21.83 -5.78 4.32
C ALA A 302 -22.92 -6.89 4.38
N ALA A 303 -23.96 -6.80 3.53
CA ALA A 303 -25.05 -7.77 3.41
C ALA A 303 -25.06 -8.56 2.09
N ALA A 304 -23.91 -8.69 1.40
CA ALA A 304 -23.78 -9.37 0.09
C ALA A 304 -24.60 -8.74 -1.06
N GLY A 305 -25.02 -7.48 -0.91
CA GLY A 305 -25.76 -6.71 -1.91
C GLY A 305 -24.87 -5.81 -2.77
N GLU A 306 -25.47 -5.20 -3.80
CA GLU A 306 -24.85 -4.15 -4.61
C GLU A 306 -24.43 -2.97 -3.72
N VAL A 307 -23.17 -2.55 -3.86
CA VAL A 307 -22.57 -1.46 -3.06
C VAL A 307 -22.83 -0.12 -3.71
N PHE A 308 -22.73 -0.09 -5.03
CA PHE A 308 -22.92 1.08 -5.84
C PHE A 308 -24.32 1.10 -6.41
N ASN A 309 -25.01 2.20 -6.16
CA ASN A 309 -26.35 2.43 -6.65
C ASN A 309 -26.34 3.65 -7.58
N GLY A 310 -27.22 3.64 -8.58
CA GLY A 310 -27.57 4.86 -9.29
C GLY A 310 -28.53 5.70 -8.43
N ALA A 311 -28.27 6.99 -8.24
CA ALA A 311 -29.35 7.93 -7.94
C ALA A 311 -29.39 9.02 -9.00
N GLY A 312 -30.59 9.52 -9.28
CA GLY A 312 -30.79 10.39 -10.44
C GLY A 312 -30.42 9.69 -11.76
N LYS A 313 -30.10 10.50 -12.78
CA LYS A 313 -29.82 10.00 -14.13
C LYS A 313 -28.36 9.64 -14.37
N THR A 314 -27.43 10.24 -13.64
CA THR A 314 -26.00 10.20 -13.99
C THR A 314 -25.07 9.86 -12.83
N ASP A 315 -25.61 9.59 -11.65
CA ASP A 315 -24.83 9.60 -10.42
C ASP A 315 -24.57 8.15 -9.96
N ILE A 316 -23.38 7.89 -9.40
CA ILE A 316 -22.96 6.62 -8.82
C ILE A 316 -22.70 6.85 -7.33
N LEU A 317 -23.33 6.08 -6.45
CA LEU A 317 -23.31 6.35 -5.01
C LEU A 317 -23.03 5.10 -4.20
N ILE A 318 -22.26 5.27 -3.11
CA ILE A 318 -22.22 4.29 -2.02
C ILE A 318 -23.02 4.85 -0.85
N ARG A 319 -23.92 4.04 -0.31
CA ARG A 319 -24.76 4.40 0.83
C ARG A 319 -24.50 3.52 2.04
N GLU A 320 -24.44 4.14 3.21
CA GLU A 320 -24.39 3.46 4.51
C GLU A 320 -25.32 4.18 5.49
N ASN A 321 -26.22 3.44 6.16
CA ASN A 321 -27.21 3.98 7.10
C ASN A 321 -28.00 5.17 6.53
N ASP A 322 -28.49 5.04 5.29
CA ASP A 322 -29.20 6.08 4.52
C ASP A 322 -28.39 7.36 4.19
N ARG A 323 -27.05 7.29 4.27
CA ARG A 323 -26.15 8.42 3.96
C ARG A 323 -25.20 8.10 2.82
N ASN A 324 -24.92 9.09 1.97
CA ASN A 324 -23.97 8.94 0.87
C ASN A 324 -22.54 9.10 1.41
N ILE A 325 -21.73 8.04 1.34
CA ILE A 325 -20.32 8.05 1.77
C ILE A 325 -19.34 8.24 0.60
N PHE A 326 -19.83 8.02 -0.62
CA PHE A 326 -19.14 8.31 -1.89
C PHE A 326 -20.16 8.71 -2.95
N ILE A 327 -19.78 9.64 -3.81
CA ILE A 327 -20.58 10.06 -4.96
C ILE A 327 -19.67 10.24 -6.18
N ALA A 328 -20.07 9.76 -7.34
CA ALA A 328 -19.48 10.14 -8.61
C ALA A 328 -20.54 10.67 -9.58
N GLU A 329 -20.24 11.78 -10.24
CA GLU A 329 -21.10 12.40 -11.24
C GLU A 329 -20.54 12.13 -12.63
N CYS A 330 -21.36 11.59 -13.53
CA CYS A 330 -20.98 11.34 -14.92
C CYS A 330 -21.49 12.46 -15.83
N LYS A 331 -20.63 13.12 -16.62
CA LYS A 331 -21.06 14.14 -17.59
C LYS A 331 -20.33 14.03 -18.92
N ILE A 332 -21.03 14.24 -20.03
CA ILE A 332 -20.42 14.50 -21.34
C ILE A 332 -20.07 15.99 -21.42
N TRP A 333 -18.83 16.28 -21.78
CA TRP A 333 -18.36 17.64 -21.97
C TRP A 333 -19.14 18.38 -23.07
N LYS A 334 -19.73 19.53 -22.71
CA LYS A 334 -20.37 20.48 -23.64
C LYS A 334 -19.80 21.91 -23.53
N GLY A 335 -18.79 22.10 -22.69
CA GLY A 335 -18.20 23.40 -22.36
C GLY A 335 -18.02 23.59 -20.85
N PRO A 336 -17.34 24.66 -20.39
CA PRO A 336 -16.99 24.87 -18.98
C PRO A 336 -18.19 24.84 -18.02
N LYS A 337 -19.36 25.32 -18.47
CA LYS A 337 -20.59 25.28 -17.69
C LYS A 337 -20.99 23.86 -17.25
N THR A 338 -20.63 22.84 -18.04
CA THR A 338 -20.85 21.43 -17.68
C THR A 338 -20.21 21.09 -16.34
N ILE A 339 -19.04 21.67 -16.05
CA ILE A 339 -18.30 21.42 -14.81
C ILE A 339 -18.99 22.11 -13.65
N THR A 340 -19.33 23.40 -13.79
CA THR A 340 -20.04 24.15 -12.75
C THR A 340 -21.37 23.48 -12.40
N ASP A 341 -22.18 23.13 -13.40
CA ASP A 341 -23.47 22.47 -13.18
C ASP A 341 -23.29 21.09 -12.50
N ALA A 342 -22.21 20.37 -12.81
CA ALA A 342 -21.90 19.08 -12.18
C ALA A 342 -21.43 19.21 -10.73
N LEU A 343 -20.61 20.23 -10.43
CA LEU A 343 -20.15 20.51 -9.07
C LEU A 343 -21.32 20.96 -8.19
N ASP A 344 -22.19 21.83 -8.70
CA ASP A 344 -23.43 22.23 -8.01
C ASP A 344 -24.31 21.01 -7.71
N GLN A 345 -24.48 20.11 -8.69
CA GLN A 345 -25.22 18.86 -8.50
C GLN A 345 -24.55 17.96 -7.45
N LEU A 346 -23.25 17.71 -7.55
CA LEU A 346 -22.49 16.92 -6.56
C LEU A 346 -22.70 17.46 -5.15
N PHE A 347 -22.51 18.76 -4.95
CA PHE A 347 -22.59 19.39 -3.63
C PHE A 347 -24.01 19.52 -3.11
N SER A 348 -25.03 19.47 -3.97
CA SER A 348 -26.44 19.42 -3.54
C SER A 348 -26.79 18.13 -2.79
N TYR A 349 -26.10 17.02 -3.09
CA TYR A 349 -26.31 15.73 -2.43
C TYR A 349 -25.47 15.53 -1.17
N LEU A 350 -24.50 16.41 -0.89
CA LEU A 350 -23.58 16.28 0.22
C LEU A 350 -24.13 16.96 1.47
N VAL A 351 -24.74 16.15 2.33
CA VAL A 351 -25.40 16.64 3.55
C VAL A 351 -24.49 16.55 4.78
N TRP A 352 -23.39 15.76 4.78
CA TRP A 352 -22.61 15.52 6.01
C TRP A 352 -21.11 15.13 5.82
N ARG A 353 -20.41 14.72 6.89
CA ARG A 353 -19.12 15.26 7.38
C ARG A 353 -17.80 14.91 6.66
N ASP A 354 -17.63 13.84 5.88
CA ASP A 354 -16.36 13.57 5.18
C ASP A 354 -16.64 12.78 3.89
N THR A 355 -16.96 13.48 2.80
CA THR A 355 -17.30 12.82 1.54
C THR A 355 -16.16 12.90 0.54
N LYS A 356 -15.92 11.77 -0.12
CA LYS A 356 -15.06 11.68 -1.28
C LYS A 356 -15.92 11.60 -2.52
N ALA A 357 -15.65 12.51 -3.45
CA ALA A 357 -16.43 12.68 -4.66
C ALA A 357 -15.56 12.44 -5.90
N ALA A 358 -16.18 12.03 -6.99
CA ALA A 358 -15.52 11.98 -8.29
C ALA A 358 -16.35 12.69 -9.37
N LEU A 359 -15.69 13.43 -10.25
CA LEU A 359 -16.29 13.99 -11.46
C LEU A 359 -15.74 13.22 -12.66
N LEU A 360 -16.58 12.40 -13.28
CA LEU A 360 -16.23 11.57 -14.43
C LEU A 360 -16.66 12.29 -15.71
N LEU A 361 -15.69 12.88 -16.41
CA LEU A 361 -15.96 13.71 -17.58
C LEU A 361 -15.69 12.96 -18.88
N PHE A 362 -16.72 12.77 -19.70
CA PHE A 362 -16.65 12.10 -20.99
C PHE A 362 -16.40 13.12 -22.11
N ILE A 363 -15.23 13.05 -22.73
CA ILE A 363 -14.78 13.93 -23.81
C ILE A 363 -15.00 13.22 -25.14
N ARG A 364 -15.96 13.68 -25.94
CA ARG A 364 -16.28 13.09 -27.26
C ARG A 364 -15.77 13.86 -28.46
N ARG A 365 -15.56 15.16 -28.28
CA ARG A 365 -15.21 16.13 -29.33
C ARG A 365 -14.31 17.20 -28.74
N GLY A 366 -13.48 17.78 -29.60
CA GLY A 366 -12.46 18.77 -29.22
C GLY A 366 -11.12 18.11 -28.88
N GLN A 367 -10.10 18.94 -28.67
CA GLN A 367 -8.77 18.49 -28.27
C GLN A 367 -8.79 18.10 -26.78
N PRO A 368 -8.50 16.83 -26.41
CA PRO A 368 -8.60 16.37 -25.01
C PRO A 368 -7.80 17.23 -24.03
N THR A 369 -6.56 17.58 -24.38
CA THR A 369 -5.68 18.42 -23.55
C THR A 369 -6.31 19.78 -23.25
N GLU A 370 -6.93 20.43 -24.25
CA GLU A 370 -7.61 21.71 -24.05
C GLU A 370 -8.87 21.58 -23.20
N VAL A 371 -9.63 20.49 -23.41
CA VAL A 371 -10.85 20.22 -22.63
C VAL A 371 -10.51 19.96 -21.17
N ILE A 372 -9.46 19.18 -20.89
CA ILE A 372 -8.95 18.92 -19.54
C ILE A 372 -8.51 20.23 -18.89
N ALA A 373 -7.68 21.04 -19.57
CA ALA A 373 -7.23 22.33 -19.04
C ALA A 373 -8.40 23.28 -18.72
N LYS A 374 -9.38 23.38 -19.63
CA LYS A 374 -10.61 24.17 -19.41
C LYS A 374 -11.46 23.63 -18.27
N SER A 375 -11.46 22.31 -18.07
CA SER A 375 -12.21 21.67 -16.98
C SER A 375 -11.57 21.97 -15.63
N ILE A 376 -10.25 21.80 -15.52
CA ILE A 376 -9.49 22.12 -14.30
C ILE A 376 -9.67 23.60 -13.93
N ALA A 377 -9.52 24.51 -14.90
CA ALA A 377 -9.76 25.93 -14.67
C ALA A 377 -11.19 26.24 -14.19
N ALA A 378 -12.20 25.52 -14.70
CA ALA A 378 -13.58 25.66 -14.24
C ALA A 378 -13.81 25.10 -12.82
N ILE A 379 -13.09 24.05 -12.43
CA ILE A 379 -13.10 23.52 -11.05
C ILE A 379 -12.47 24.53 -10.09
N GLU A 380 -11.31 25.08 -10.45
CA GLU A 380 -10.58 26.06 -9.64
C GLU A 380 -11.33 27.39 -9.51
N ALA A 381 -12.07 27.80 -10.54
CA ALA A 381 -12.92 28.98 -10.49
C ALA A 381 -14.23 28.79 -9.71
N HIS A 382 -14.55 27.56 -9.28
CA HIS A 382 -15.76 27.28 -8.54
C HIS A 382 -15.69 27.87 -7.13
N THR A 383 -16.78 28.46 -6.66
CA THR A 383 -16.85 29.13 -5.33
C THR A 383 -16.49 28.21 -4.18
N ASN A 384 -16.85 26.93 -4.29
CA ASN A 384 -16.51 25.88 -3.32
C ASN A 384 -15.06 25.36 -3.37
N HIS A 385 -14.21 25.82 -4.28
CA HIS A 385 -12.82 25.33 -4.37
C HIS A 385 -11.94 25.93 -3.28
N LYS A 386 -11.07 25.08 -2.68
CA LYS A 386 -10.06 25.53 -1.71
C LYS A 386 -8.64 25.43 -2.26
N ARG A 387 -8.27 24.26 -2.76
CA ARG A 387 -6.91 23.98 -3.27
C ARG A 387 -6.91 22.78 -4.20
N MET A 388 -5.97 22.76 -5.14
CA MET A 388 -5.59 21.54 -5.87
C MET A 388 -4.56 20.76 -5.06
N LEU A 389 -4.58 19.43 -5.15
CA LEU A 389 -3.60 18.55 -4.52
C LEU A 389 -2.56 18.13 -5.57
N ASP A 390 -1.29 18.05 -5.17
CA ASP A 390 -0.17 17.66 -6.05
C ASP A 390 -0.28 16.18 -6.47
N ARG A 391 -1.05 15.94 -7.53
CA ARG A 391 -1.02 14.72 -8.34
C ARG A 391 -1.28 15.11 -9.78
N THR A 392 -0.21 15.28 -10.55
CA THR A 392 -0.31 15.19 -12.00
C THR A 392 0.13 13.78 -12.37
N ILE A 393 -0.84 12.88 -12.49
CA ILE A 393 -0.61 11.62 -13.20
C ILE A 393 -0.67 11.97 -14.69
N ASP A 394 0.14 11.33 -15.52
CA ASP A 394 0.29 11.56 -16.98
C ASP A 394 -1.02 11.33 -17.79
N ASP A 395 -2.15 11.07 -17.12
CA ASP A 395 -3.44 10.72 -17.71
C ASP A 395 -4.53 11.81 -17.57
N GLY A 396 -4.16 12.99 -17.08
CA GLY A 396 -5.08 14.14 -16.95
C GLY A 396 -6.03 14.08 -15.75
N ARG A 397 -5.87 13.11 -14.83
CA ARG A 397 -6.53 13.14 -13.51
C ARG A 397 -6.00 14.31 -12.66
N SER A 398 -6.89 14.97 -11.93
CA SER A 398 -6.53 15.95 -10.90
C SER A 398 -7.34 15.74 -9.63
N ASP A 399 -6.71 15.90 -8.48
CA ASP A 399 -7.37 15.83 -7.18
C ASP A 399 -7.50 17.24 -6.58
N HIS A 400 -8.67 17.56 -6.03
CA HIS A 400 -9.01 18.87 -5.49
C HIS A 400 -9.61 18.75 -4.09
N VAL A 401 -9.37 19.76 -3.26
CA VAL A 401 -10.08 19.97 -2.00
C VAL A 401 -11.11 21.05 -2.24
N MET A 402 -12.36 20.67 -2.05
CA MET A 402 -13.54 21.53 -2.14
C MET A 402 -14.11 21.72 -0.73
N HIS A 403 -15.07 22.62 -0.56
CA HIS A 403 -15.83 22.75 0.66
C HIS A 403 -17.33 22.60 0.45
N ALA A 404 -18.05 22.17 1.49
CA ALA A 404 -19.50 22.06 1.40
C ALA A 404 -20.14 23.45 1.29
N THR A 405 -21.26 23.56 0.56
CA THR A 405 -21.98 24.84 0.39
C THR A 405 -22.57 25.35 1.70
N ALA A 406 -23.05 24.44 2.55
CA ALA A 406 -23.65 24.79 3.84
C ALA A 406 -22.63 25.03 4.97
N ASP A 407 -21.38 24.55 4.83
CA ASP A 407 -20.34 24.63 5.85
C ASP A 407 -18.94 24.69 5.22
N PRO A 408 -18.37 25.89 5.03
CA PRO A 408 -17.05 26.08 4.42
C PRO A 408 -15.89 25.47 5.21
N ALA A 409 -16.05 25.13 6.49
CA ALA A 409 -15.01 24.46 7.26
C ALA A 409 -14.85 22.99 6.84
N ARG A 410 -15.86 22.39 6.21
CA ARG A 410 -15.82 21.00 5.75
C ARG A 410 -15.04 20.90 4.46
N GLU A 411 -14.15 19.91 4.39
CA GLU A 411 -13.39 19.61 3.19
C GLU A 411 -13.98 18.37 2.49
N ILE A 412 -14.10 18.44 1.17
CA ILE A 412 -14.54 17.36 0.29
C ILE A 412 -13.37 17.06 -0.63
N ARG A 413 -12.94 15.79 -0.66
CA ARG A 413 -11.92 15.36 -1.62
C ARG A 413 -12.62 15.04 -2.94
N LEU A 414 -12.41 15.87 -3.95
CA LEU A 414 -12.93 15.68 -5.29
C LEU A 414 -11.82 15.16 -6.21
N THR A 415 -12.03 14.03 -6.87
CA THR A 415 -11.18 13.57 -7.96
C THR A 415 -11.83 13.84 -9.30
N PHE A 416 -11.17 14.60 -10.17
CA PHE A 416 -11.56 14.78 -11.56
C PHE A 416 -10.90 13.68 -12.41
N LEU A 417 -11.71 12.95 -13.18
CA LEU A 417 -11.25 11.87 -14.05
C LEU A 417 -11.80 12.05 -15.47
N PRO A 418 -10.98 12.45 -16.44
CA PRO A 418 -11.39 12.56 -17.84
C PRO A 418 -11.40 11.19 -18.53
N PHE A 419 -12.36 10.98 -19.43
CA PHE A 419 -12.46 9.83 -20.33
C PHE A 419 -12.48 10.35 -21.76
N VAL A 420 -11.48 9.99 -22.57
CA VAL A 420 -11.40 10.35 -23.97
C VAL A 420 -12.12 9.30 -24.81
N LEU A 421 -13.39 9.55 -25.10
CA LEU A 421 -14.25 8.64 -25.86
C LEU A 421 -14.36 9.12 -27.31
N PRO A 422 -13.42 8.77 -28.20
CA PRO A 422 -13.43 9.26 -29.57
C PRO A 422 -14.72 8.83 -30.27
N SER A 423 -15.24 9.74 -31.11
CA SER A 423 -16.28 9.38 -32.06
C SER A 423 -15.67 8.44 -33.10
N ALA A 424 -16.36 7.34 -33.43
CA ALA A 424 -15.92 6.37 -34.43
C ALA A 424 -15.76 7.00 -35.83
#